data_AF-A0A2G2ZZF5-F1
#
_entry.id   AF-A0A2G2ZZF5-F1
#
_cell.length_a   1.000
_cell.length_b   1.000
_cell.length_c   1.000
_cell.angle_alpha   90.00
_cell.angle_beta   90.00
_cell.angle_gamma   90.00
#
_symmetry.space_group_name_H-M   'P 1'
#
loop_
_entity.id
_entity.type
_entity.pdbx_description
1 polymer ?
#
loop_
_entity_poly.entity_id
_entity_poly.type
_entity_poly.pdbx_seq_one_letter_code
_entity_poly.pdbx_strand_id
1 'polypeptide(L)'
;MIGENAFKHVFIPRIQLSPPENEGYSFKFIRKQFSVRLRFLMTINKAQRQTIPTVGLYLPQHIFSYGQLYVALLRGISMSTIKFLVMTEQPKRKKGTYT
;
A
#
# COMPACT_ATOMS: atom_id res chain seq x y z
N MET A 1 5.28 3.54 19.50
CA MET A 1 4.78 4.93 19.56
C MET A 1 3.27 4.90 19.57
N ILE A 2 2.67 5.55 20.55
CA ILE A 2 1.22 5.69 20.69
C ILE A 2 0.83 6.96 19.93
N GLY A 3 -0.22 6.93 19.09
CA GLY A 3 -0.64 8.08 18.28
C GLY A 3 -1.29 9.19 19.11
N GLU A 4 -1.33 10.42 18.57
CA GLU A 4 -1.81 11.64 19.26
C GLU A 4 -3.26 11.57 19.80
N ASN A 5 -4.06 10.65 19.26
CA ASN A 5 -5.44 10.41 19.65
C ASN A 5 -5.65 9.07 20.35
N ALA A 6 -4.60 8.42 20.83
CA ALA A 6 -4.76 7.22 21.63
C ALA A 6 -5.54 7.54 22.92
N PHE A 7 -6.42 6.62 23.29
CA PHE A 7 -7.31 6.74 24.46
C PHE A 7 -8.35 7.86 24.37
N LYS A 8 -8.50 8.53 23.22
CA LYS A 8 -9.57 9.51 22.96
C LYS A 8 -10.67 8.88 22.12
N HIS A 9 -11.93 9.08 22.51
CA HIS A 9 -13.06 8.79 21.66
C HIS A 9 -13.15 9.87 20.57
N VAL A 10 -12.87 9.50 19.32
CA VAL A 10 -12.93 10.42 18.18
C VAL A 10 -13.96 9.91 17.19
N PHE A 11 -14.86 10.80 16.74
CA PHE A 11 -15.81 10.49 15.69
C PHE A 11 -15.15 10.65 14.31
N ILE A 12 -15.20 9.62 13.48
CA ILE A 12 -14.64 9.64 12.13
C ILE A 12 -15.80 9.80 11.14
N PRO A 13 -15.90 10.91 10.39
CA PRO A 13 -16.97 11.10 9.43
C PRO A 13 -16.85 10.14 8.23
N ARG A 14 -17.99 9.74 7.65
CA ARG A 14 -18.04 8.98 6.39
C ARG A 14 -17.92 9.94 5.21
N ILE A 15 -17.02 9.64 4.28
CA ILE A 15 -16.83 10.39 3.04
C ILE A 15 -17.65 9.74 1.92
N GLN A 16 -18.31 10.56 1.12
CA GLN A 16 -19.01 10.11 -0.10
C GLN A 16 -18.07 10.27 -1.29
N LEU A 17 -17.90 9.21 -2.08
CA LEU A 17 -17.11 9.20 -3.30
C LEU A 17 -18.03 8.90 -4.47
N SER A 18 -18.10 9.82 -5.42
CA SER A 18 -18.79 9.62 -6.69
C SER A 18 -17.83 9.79 -7.86
N PRO A 19 -18.05 9.09 -8.98
CA PRO A 19 -17.34 9.37 -10.21
C PRO A 19 -17.67 10.79 -10.73
N PRO A 20 -16.78 11.36 -11.58
CA PRO A 20 -17.04 12.63 -12.24
C PRO A 20 -18.27 12.56 -13.16
N GLU A 21 -19.02 13.66 -13.27
CA GLU A 21 -20.32 13.69 -13.94
C GLU A 21 -20.26 13.44 -15.47
N ASN A 22 -19.07 13.48 -16.07
CA ASN A 22 -18.85 13.35 -17.51
C ASN A 22 -18.70 11.91 -18.03
N GLU A 23 -18.99 10.89 -17.22
CA GLU A 23 -18.83 9.48 -17.62
C GLU A 23 -20.03 8.91 -18.40
N GLY A 24 -21.05 9.72 -18.71
CA GLY A 24 -22.17 9.32 -19.58
C GLY A 24 -23.10 8.25 -18.98
N TYR A 25 -23.00 7.97 -17.67
CA TYR A 25 -23.85 7.02 -16.98
C TYR A 25 -25.24 7.62 -16.69
N SER A 26 -26.29 6.82 -16.87
CA SER A 26 -27.68 7.22 -16.59
C SER A 26 -28.01 7.35 -15.10
N PHE A 27 -27.07 6.98 -14.21
CA PHE A 27 -27.22 7.09 -12.76
C PHE A 27 -25.88 7.37 -12.08
N LYS A 28 -25.93 8.07 -10.94
CA LYS A 28 -24.75 8.44 -10.15
C LYS A 28 -24.39 7.34 -9.15
N PHE A 29 -23.17 6.82 -9.23
CA PHE A 29 -22.64 5.91 -8.20
C PHE A 29 -22.11 6.72 -7.02
N ILE A 30 -22.59 6.45 -5.80
CA ILE A 30 -22.10 7.11 -4.59
C ILE A 30 -21.67 6.05 -3.58
N ARG A 31 -20.37 6.05 -3.24
CA ARG A 31 -19.80 5.18 -2.21
C ARG A 31 -19.57 5.97 -0.92
N LYS A 32 -20.33 5.68 0.13
CA LYS A 32 -20.08 6.22 1.48
C LYS A 32 -19.14 5.27 2.25
N GLN A 33 -17.94 5.70 2.58
CA GLN A 33 -16.98 4.91 3.36
C GLN A 33 -16.27 5.76 4.41
N PHE A 34 -15.86 5.13 5.53
CA PHE A 34 -14.97 5.79 6.47
C PHE A 34 -13.59 5.99 5.83
N SER A 35 -12.94 7.11 6.15
CA SER A 35 -11.59 7.43 5.65
C SER A 35 -10.49 6.73 6.46
N VAL A 36 -10.69 5.45 6.81
CA VAL A 36 -9.71 4.64 7.54
C VAL A 36 -9.58 3.27 6.91
N ARG A 37 -8.34 2.78 6.86
CA ARG A 37 -8.02 1.43 6.38
C ARG A 37 -6.86 0.89 7.21
N LEU A 38 -7.05 -0.25 7.86
CA LEU A 38 -5.97 -0.96 8.55
C LEU A 38 -5.01 -1.54 7.51
N ARG A 39 -3.72 -1.19 7.60
CA ARG A 39 -2.69 -1.69 6.67
C ARG A 39 -1.36 -1.83 7.38
N PHE A 40 -0.86 -3.06 7.44
CA PHE A 40 0.51 -3.37 7.88
C PHE A 40 1.47 -3.49 6.69
N LEU A 41 0.94 -3.88 5.52
CA LEU A 41 1.67 -3.97 4.27
C LEU A 41 0.88 -3.24 3.17
N MET A 42 1.60 -2.58 2.27
CA MET A 42 1.03 -1.85 1.14
C MET A 42 1.81 -2.19 -0.12
N THR A 43 1.11 -2.27 -1.26
CA THR A 43 1.79 -2.30 -2.55
C THR A 43 2.40 -0.94 -2.85
N ILE A 44 3.49 -0.92 -3.63
CA ILE A 44 4.19 0.31 -4.00
C ILE A 44 3.22 1.32 -4.61
N ASN A 45 2.35 0.94 -5.54
CA ASN A 45 1.42 1.92 -6.14
C ASN A 45 0.42 2.51 -5.13
N LYS A 46 0.02 1.76 -4.09
CA LYS A 46 -0.91 2.26 -3.06
C LYS A 46 -0.24 3.19 -2.04
N ALA A 47 1.05 3.03 -1.79
CA ALA A 47 1.83 3.94 -0.94
C ALA A 47 2.39 5.16 -1.70
N GLN A 48 2.04 5.33 -2.98
CA GLN A 48 2.51 6.46 -3.78
C GLN A 48 1.97 7.77 -3.20
N ARG A 49 2.84 8.79 -3.06
CA ARG A 49 2.54 10.11 -2.46
C ARG A 49 2.18 10.06 -0.96
N GLN A 50 2.53 8.99 -0.24
CA GLN A 50 2.41 8.91 1.22
C GLN A 50 3.79 8.96 1.87
N THR A 51 3.97 9.84 2.85
CA THR A 51 5.20 9.93 3.65
C THR A 51 5.10 8.96 4.83
N ILE A 52 5.90 7.90 4.83
CA ILE A 52 5.92 6.88 5.88
C ILE A 52 7.30 6.90 6.54
N PRO A 53 7.40 7.12 7.87
CA PRO A 53 8.69 7.37 8.54
C PRO A 53 9.61 6.14 8.58
N THR A 54 9.06 4.93 8.61
CA THR A 54 9.81 3.68 8.62
C THR A 54 9.14 2.69 7.68
N VAL A 55 9.91 2.15 6.71
CA VAL A 55 9.36 1.29 5.66
C VAL A 55 10.21 0.03 5.51
N GLY A 56 9.56 -1.13 5.56
CA GLY A 56 10.15 -2.39 5.12
C GLY A 56 9.71 -2.68 3.68
N LEU A 57 10.67 -2.86 2.77
CA LEU A 57 10.41 -3.25 1.38
C LEU A 57 10.63 -4.76 1.22
N TYR A 58 9.55 -5.48 0.94
CA TYR A 58 9.60 -6.91 0.63
C TYR A 58 9.54 -7.14 -0.88
N LEU A 59 10.57 -7.76 -1.43
CA LEU A 59 10.72 -8.04 -2.86
C LEU A 59 10.87 -9.57 -3.07
N PRO A 60 9.77 -10.31 -3.31
CA PRO A 60 9.79 -11.77 -3.48
C PRO A 60 10.32 -12.23 -4.85
N GLN A 61 10.36 -11.33 -5.83
CA GLN A 61 10.92 -11.57 -7.16
C GLN A 61 11.92 -10.45 -7.49
N HIS A 62 12.81 -10.70 -8.43
CA HIS A 62 13.74 -9.72 -8.97
C HIS A 62 12.94 -8.69 -9.81
N ILE A 63 12.33 -7.71 -9.15
CA ILE A 63 11.42 -6.75 -9.79
C ILE A 63 12.22 -5.66 -10.50
N PHE A 64 12.78 -6.01 -11.66
CA PHE A 64 13.51 -5.09 -12.54
C PHE A 64 12.57 -4.61 -13.65
N SER A 65 11.47 -3.95 -13.26
CA SER A 65 10.85 -2.98 -14.16
C SER A 65 11.46 -1.61 -13.88
N TYR A 66 11.83 -0.89 -14.93
CA TYR A 66 12.53 0.40 -14.87
C TYR A 66 11.78 1.37 -13.94
N GLY A 67 12.39 1.72 -12.80
CA GLY A 67 11.87 2.73 -11.87
C GLY A 67 11.13 2.23 -10.61
N GLN A 68 10.82 0.95 -10.44
CA GLN A 68 10.09 0.49 -9.24
C GLN A 68 10.93 0.57 -7.95
N LEU A 69 12.20 0.15 -8.02
CA LEU A 69 13.14 0.26 -6.91
C LEU A 69 13.43 1.72 -6.56
N TYR A 70 13.59 2.56 -7.59
CA TYR A 70 13.80 4.00 -7.43
C TYR A 70 12.62 4.68 -6.73
N VAL A 71 11.40 4.37 -7.16
CA VAL A 71 10.17 4.87 -6.52
C VAL A 71 10.02 4.37 -5.08
N ALA A 72 10.50 3.17 -4.76
CA ALA A 72 10.50 2.66 -3.39
C ALA A 72 11.55 3.36 -2.50
N LEU A 73 12.77 3.57 -3.01
CA LEU A 73 13.86 4.25 -2.32
C LEU A 73 13.54 5.71 -2.01
N LEU A 74 12.96 6.44 -2.97
CA LEU A 74 12.57 7.85 -2.79
C LEU A 74 11.48 8.08 -1.74
N ARG A 75 10.84 7.03 -1.23
CA ARG A 75 9.77 7.15 -0.22
C ARG A 75 10.26 7.05 1.21
N GLY A 76 11.46 6.50 1.42
CA GLY A 76 12.08 6.57 2.73
C GLY A 76 12.63 7.97 2.95
N ILE A 77 12.28 8.56 4.09
CA ILE A 77 12.75 9.89 4.49
C ILE A 77 14.28 9.89 4.69
N SER A 78 14.86 8.73 5.02
CA SER A 78 16.31 8.52 5.13
C SER A 78 16.66 7.08 4.76
N MET A 79 17.86 6.85 4.21
CA MET A 79 18.34 5.48 3.93
C MET A 79 18.41 4.62 5.20
N SER A 80 18.57 5.23 6.38
CA SER A 80 18.63 4.51 7.66
C SER A 80 17.28 3.93 8.11
N THR A 81 16.15 4.41 7.57
CA THR A 81 14.81 3.96 7.95
C THR A 81 14.18 2.97 6.97
N ILE A 82 14.88 2.64 5.88
CA ILE A 82 14.44 1.67 4.88
C ILE A 82 15.11 0.31 5.15
N LYS A 83 14.32 -0.74 5.31
CA LYS A 83 14.83 -2.13 5.41
C LYS A 83 14.43 -2.92 4.17
N PHE A 84 15.40 -3.59 3.53
CA PHE A 84 15.16 -4.45 2.37
C PHE A 84 15.13 -5.91 2.79
N LEU A 85 14.11 -6.64 2.32
CA LEU A 85 14.05 -8.08 2.36
C LEU A 85 13.92 -8.60 0.93
N VAL A 86 15.03 -9.13 0.40
CA VAL A 86 15.13 -9.71 -0.94
C VAL A 86 15.22 -11.22 -0.79
N MET A 87 14.30 -11.94 -1.43
CA MET A 87 14.36 -13.41 -1.51
C MET A 87 15.25 -13.78 -2.70
N THR A 88 16.47 -14.23 -2.43
CA THR A 88 17.42 -14.70 -3.45
C THR A 88 17.08 -16.11 -3.96
N GLU A 89 16.27 -16.87 -3.22
CA GLU A 89 15.84 -18.22 -3.59
C GLU A 89 14.32 -18.26 -3.80
N GLN A 90 13.90 -18.74 -4.97
CA GLN A 90 12.51 -19.12 -5.19
C GLN A 90 12.24 -20.40 -4.38
N PRO A 91 11.16 -20.49 -3.58
CA PRO A 91 10.81 -21.76 -2.96
C PRO A 91 10.63 -22.78 -4.07
N LYS A 92 11.46 -23.83 -4.09
CA LYS A 92 11.37 -24.92 -5.07
C LYS A 92 9.93 -25.43 -5.08
N ARG A 93 9.22 -25.14 -6.16
CA ARG A 93 7.86 -25.64 -6.40
C ARG A 93 7.98 -27.16 -6.46
N LYS A 94 7.63 -27.88 -5.39
CA LYS A 94 7.50 -29.34 -5.45
C LYS A 94 6.41 -29.62 -6.49
N LYS A 95 6.80 -30.14 -7.66
CA LYS A 95 5.86 -30.66 -8.66
C LYS A 95 5.14 -31.84 -8.00
N GLY A 96 3.97 -31.59 -7.43
CA GLY A 96 3.03 -32.63 -7.07
C GLY A 96 2.47 -33.20 -8.36
N THR A 97 2.95 -34.38 -8.76
CA THR A 97 2.29 -35.20 -9.76
C THR A 97 1.00 -35.72 -9.12
N TYR A 98 -0.14 -35.15 -9.49
CA TYR A 98 -1.43 -35.75 -9.20
C TYR A 98 -1.68 -36.78 -10.31
N THR A 99 -1.38 -38.04 -9.99
CA THR A 99 -2.02 -39.20 -10.63
C THR A 99 -3.44 -39.35 -10.10
#